data_AF-A0A016V0W4-F1
#
_entry.id   AF-A0A016V0W4-F1
#
_cell.length_a   1.000
_cell.length_b   1.000
_cell.length_c   1.000
_cell.angle_alpha   90.00
_cell.angle_beta   90.00
_cell.angle_gamma   90.00
#
_symmetry.space_group_name_H-M   'P 1'
#
loop_
_entity.id
_entity.type
_entity.pdbx_description
1 polymer ?
#
loop_
_entity_poly.entity_id
_entity_poly.type
_entity_poly.pdbx_seq_one_letter_code
_entity_poly.pdbx_strand_id
1 'polypeptide(L)'
;MVVQDEVIRRFIRGFFPQNVVISGEEIVIKRRGNIVTVAGFLQYSRRLDIRRIYWMFGFAEEFLSILLKQPVKLELAFVESEADVAYNYI
;
A
#
# COMPACT_ATOMS: atom_id res chain seq x y z
N MET A 1 -2.99 3.34 18.64
CA MET A 1 -2.23 2.77 17.51
C MET A 1 -3.10 1.91 16.60
N VAL A 2 -3.77 0.88 17.12
CA VAL A 2 -4.61 -0.04 16.33
C VAL A 2 -5.63 0.65 15.40
N VAL A 3 -6.30 1.70 15.88
CA VAL A 3 -7.27 2.46 15.06
C VAL A 3 -6.62 3.16 13.86
N GLN A 4 -5.42 3.74 14.03
CA GLN A 4 -4.72 4.39 12.92
C GLN A 4 -4.29 3.37 11.87
N ASP A 5 -3.81 2.21 12.32
CA ASP A 5 -3.38 1.13 11.43
C ASP A 5 -4.56 0.60 10.63
N GLU A 6 -5.73 0.48 11.25
CA GLU A 6 -6.96 0.08 10.57
C GLU A 6 -7.45 1.13 9.56
N VAL A 7 -7.33 2.43 9.88
CA VAL A 7 -7.63 3.52 8.94
C VAL A 7 -6.70 3.45 7.73
N ILE A 8 -5.39 3.27 7.94
CA ILE A 8 -4.41 3.13 6.85
C ILE A 8 -4.76 1.93 5.98
N ARG A 9 -5.02 0.76 6.57
CA ARG A 9 -5.37 -0.46 5.83
C ARG A 9 -6.62 -0.26 4.98
N ARG A 10 -7.68 0.31 5.54
CA ARG A 10 -8.94 0.56 4.81
C ARG A 10 -8.75 1.58 3.68
N PHE A 11 -7.99 2.64 3.93
CA PHE A 11 -7.68 3.63 2.91
C PHE A 11 -6.91 3.03 1.73
N ILE A 12 -5.83 2.29 2.01
CA ILE A 12 -5.02 1.66 0.95
C ILE A 12 -5.84 0.63 0.17
N ARG A 13 -6.65 -0.21 0.85
CA ARG A 13 -7.55 -1.16 0.20
C ARG A 13 -8.58 -0.47 -0.72
N GLY A 14 -9.18 0.64 -0.27
CA GLY A 14 -10.17 1.37 -1.05
C GLY A 14 -9.57 2.19 -2.19
N PHE A 15 -8.37 2.74 -2.00
CA PHE A 15 -7.71 3.63 -2.96
C PHE A 15 -6.99 2.86 -4.07
N PHE A 16 -6.54 1.62 -3.80
CA PHE A 16 -5.91 0.72 -4.77
C PHE A 16 -6.77 -0.52 -5.06
N PRO A 17 -7.99 -0.37 -5.63
CA PRO A 17 -9.01 -1.42 -5.67
C PRO A 17 -8.70 -2.63 -6.58
N GLN A 18 -7.77 -2.50 -7.55
CA GLN A 18 -7.45 -3.57 -8.52
C GLN A 18 -6.07 -4.20 -8.31
N ASN A 19 -5.31 -3.70 -7.33
CA ASN A 19 -3.86 -3.90 -7.33
C ASN A 19 -3.31 -4.41 -5.98
N VAL A 20 -4.13 -4.57 -4.94
CA VAL A 20 -3.69 -5.18 -3.68
C VAL A 20 -4.02 -6.67 -3.74
N VAL A 21 -3.00 -7.48 -4.02
CA VAL A 21 -3.14 -8.92 -4.12
C VAL A 21 -3.01 -9.57 -2.74
N ILE A 22 -3.77 -10.65 -2.58
CA ILE A 22 -3.95 -11.53 -1.42
C ILE A 22 -4.62 -10.86 -0.20
N SER A 23 -5.96 -10.85 -0.20
CA SER A 23 -6.80 -10.57 0.99
C SER A 23 -6.60 -9.24 1.73
N GLY A 24 -5.86 -8.27 1.18
CA GLY A 24 -5.63 -6.97 1.82
C GLY A 24 -4.96 -7.03 3.21
N GLU A 25 -4.58 -8.21 3.71
CA GLU A 25 -3.94 -8.42 5.01
C GLU A 25 -2.41 -8.26 4.94
N GLU A 26 -1.82 -8.25 3.75
CA GLU A 26 -0.37 -8.18 3.53
C GLU A 26 0.22 -6.77 3.55
N ILE A 27 -0.50 -5.78 4.09
CA ILE A 27 0.07 -4.45 4.29
C ILE A 27 0.89 -4.45 5.57
N VAL A 28 2.20 -4.27 5.42
CA VAL A 28 3.17 -4.18 6.51
C VAL A 28 3.31 -2.72 6.92
N ILE A 29 2.85 -2.38 8.13
CA ILE A 29 2.99 -1.04 8.71
C ILE A 29 4.20 -1.05 9.65
N LYS A 30 5.20 -0.24 9.32
CA LYS A 30 6.42 -0.05 10.13
C LYS A 30 6.40 1.35 10.73
N ARG A 31 6.72 1.47 12.01
CA ARG A 31 6.84 2.77 12.69
C ARG A 31 8.27 2.96 13.17
N ARG A 32 8.92 4.03 12.74
CA ARG A 32 10.25 4.45 13.22
C ARG A 32 10.16 5.89 13.71
N GLY A 33 10.11 6.06 15.03
CA GLY A 33 9.87 7.37 15.63
C GLY A 33 8.52 7.94 15.17
N ASN A 34 8.54 9.14 14.59
CA ASN A 34 7.35 9.82 14.07
C ASN A 34 6.99 9.44 12.61
N ILE A 35 7.79 8.58 11.96
CA ILE A 35 7.54 8.19 10.57
C ILE A 35 6.77 6.88 10.52
N VAL A 36 5.71 6.86 9.71
CA VAL A 36 4.97 5.65 9.37
C VAL A 36 5.34 5.23 7.96
N THR A 37 5.88 4.04 7.81
CA THR A 37 6.17 3.43 6.51
C THR A 37 5.14 2.35 6.25
N VAL A 38 4.45 2.46 5.12
CA VAL A 38 3.46 1.49 4.66
C VAL A 38 4.08 0.72 3.50
N ALA A 39 4.36 -0.56 3.71
CA ALA A 39 4.98 -1.43 2.74
C ALA A 39 4.02 -2.56 2.33
N GLY A 40 4.19 -3.09 1.13
CA GLY A 40 3.33 -4.16 0.61
C GLY A 40 3.63 -4.45 -0.86
N PHE A 41 2.85 -5.37 -1.41
CA PHE A 41 2.93 -5.74 -2.82
C PHE A 41 1.76 -5.17 -3.61
N LEU A 42 2.06 -4.75 -4.82
CA LEU A 42 1.09 -4.23 -5.76
C LEU A 42 1.12 -5.11 -7.02
N GLN A 43 0.05 -5.86 -7.28
CA GLN A 43 -0.07 -6.58 -8.55
C GLN A 43 -0.39 -5.58 -9.64
N TYR A 44 0.28 -5.73 -10.78
CA TYR A 44 -0.01 -4.92 -11.94
C TYR A 44 -0.17 -5.75 -13.21
N SER A 45 -1.34 -5.65 -13.86
CA SER A 45 -1.58 -6.24 -15.17
C SER A 45 -1.04 -5.34 -16.29
N ARG A 46 0.07 -5.77 -16.93
CA ARG A 46 0.69 -5.43 -18.24
C ARG A 46 0.59 -4.02 -18.89
N ARG A 47 -0.23 -3.08 -18.45
CA ARG A 47 -0.36 -1.72 -19.01
C ARG A 47 -0.09 -0.64 -17.96
N LEU A 48 1.15 -0.54 -17.49
CA LEU A 48 1.59 0.42 -16.47
C LEU A 48 1.49 1.86 -16.98
N ASP A 49 0.49 2.62 -16.53
CA ASP A 49 0.56 4.09 -16.63
C ASP A 49 1.37 4.61 -15.45
N ILE A 50 2.68 4.65 -15.66
CA ILE A 50 3.68 5.05 -14.66
C ILE A 50 3.32 6.40 -14.03
N ARG A 51 2.83 7.36 -14.82
CA ARG A 51 2.49 8.70 -14.33
C ARG A 51 1.34 8.68 -13.35
N ARG A 52 0.29 7.91 -13.66
CA ARG A 52 -0.86 7.75 -12.78
C ARG A 52 -0.47 7.11 -11.45
N ILE A 53 0.44 6.14 -11.48
CA ILE A 53 0.89 5.43 -10.28
C ILE A 53 1.70 6.36 -9.37
N TYR A 54 2.67 7.09 -9.91
CA TYR A 54 3.43 8.06 -9.11
C TYR A 54 2.52 9.14 -8.52
N TRP A 55 1.52 9.60 -9.28
CA TRP A 55 0.51 10.53 -8.77
C TRP A 55 -0.30 9.92 -7.61
N MET A 56 -0.74 8.66 -7.74
CA MET A 56 -1.47 7.95 -6.68
C MET A 56 -0.63 7.80 -5.41
N PHE A 57 0.67 7.49 -5.54
CA PHE A 57 1.58 7.37 -4.41
C PHE A 57 1.74 8.71 -3.70
N GLY A 58 2.07 9.77 -4.44
CA GLY A 58 2.22 11.11 -3.85
C GLY A 58 0.94 11.61 -3.20
N PHE A 59 -0.22 11.38 -3.83
CA PHE A 59 -1.51 11.72 -3.23
C PHE A 59 -1.75 10.98 -1.90
N ALA A 60 -1.49 9.67 -1.87
CA ALA A 60 -1.70 8.85 -0.69
C ALA A 60 -0.75 9.21 0.46
N GLU A 61 0.52 9.48 0.18
CA GLU A 61 1.50 9.94 1.16
C GLU A 61 1.09 11.29 1.78
N GLU A 62 0.76 12.28 0.95
CA GLU A 62 0.36 13.61 1.41
C GLU A 62 -0.95 13.56 2.19
N PHE A 63 -1.96 12.86 1.68
CA PHE A 63 -3.26 12.74 2.31
C PHE A 63 -3.16 12.08 3.70
N LEU A 64 -2.46 10.94 3.79
CA LEU A 64 -2.29 10.24 5.07
C LEU A 64 -1.42 11.06 6.03
N SER A 65 -0.43 11.80 5.54
CA SER A 65 0.40 12.67 6.37
C SER A 65 -0.42 13.80 7.01
N ILE A 66 -1.30 14.44 6.23
CA ILE A 66 -2.22 15.48 6.72
C ILE A 66 -3.24 14.90 7.70
N LEU A 67 -3.76 13.70 7.44
CA LEU A 67 -4.76 13.04 8.27
C LEU A 67 -4.18 12.61 9.62
N LEU A 68 -3.01 11.97 9.62
CA LEU A 68 -2.38 11.37 10.80
C LEU A 68 -1.44 12.32 11.54
N LYS A 69 -1.23 13.54 11.01
CA LYS A 69 -0.33 14.58 11.53
C LYS A 69 1.12 14.09 11.74
N GLN A 70 1.56 13.16 10.89
CA GLN A 70 2.89 12.58 10.94
C GLN A 70 3.31 12.18 9.52
N PRO A 71 4.61 12.23 9.18
CA PRO A 71 5.09 11.84 7.86
C PRO A 71 4.78 10.36 7.56
N VAL A 72 4.12 10.12 6.43
CA VAL A 72 3.80 8.79 5.91
C VAL A 72 4.56 8.55 4.62
N LYS A 73 5.19 7.38 4.51
CA LYS A 73 5.92 6.96 3.31
C LYS A 73 5.38 5.63 2.79
N LEU A 74 5.16 5.53 1.49
CA LEU A 74 4.72 4.33 0.80
C LEU A 74 5.90 3.63 0.14
N GLU A 75 6.12 2.36 0.52
CA GLU A 75 7.16 1.48 -0.02
C GLU A 75 6.50 0.22 -0.61
N LEU A 76 5.75 0.40 -1.70
CA LEU A 76 5.07 -0.70 -2.39
C LEU A 76 5.95 -1.26 -3.52
N ALA A 77 6.10 -2.57 -3.58
CA ALA A 77 6.81 -3.27 -4.66
C ALA A 77 5.83 -3.84 -5.68
N PHE A 78 6.16 -3.75 -6.97
CA PHE A 78 5.30 -4.28 -8.04
C PHE A 78 5.58 -5.77 -8.28
N VAL A 79 4.52 -6.53 -8.52
CA VAL A 79 4.56 -7.96 -8.88
C VAL A 79 3.72 -8.21 -10.12
N GLU A 80 4.16 -9.10 -11.00
CA GLU A 80 3.43 -9.43 -12.25
C GLU A 80 2.23 -10.34 -11.98
N SER A 81 2.41 -11.38 -11.16
CA SER A 81 1.37 -12.36 -10.83
C SER A 81 1.29 -12.65 -9.34
N GLU A 82 0.08 -12.91 -8.84
CA GLU A 82 -0.14 -13.44 -7.48
C GLU A 82 0.59 -14.76 -7.24
N ALA A 83 0.76 -15.56 -8.30
CA ALA A 83 1.52 -16.80 -8.26
C ALA A 83 2.99 -16.59 -7.85
N ASP A 84 3.56 -15.40 -8.08
CA ASP A 84 4.96 -15.12 -7.74
C ASP A 84 5.16 -14.92 -6.22
N VAL A 85 4.08 -14.69 -5.48
CA VAL A 85 4.07 -14.49 -4.01
C VAL A 85 3.48 -15.71 -3.29
N ALA A 86 2.84 -16.63 -4.02
CA ALA A 86 2.20 -17.80 -3.44
C ALA A 86 3.22 -18.75 -2.79
N TYR A 87 3.06 -18.98 -1.49
CA TYR A 87 3.89 -19.94 -0.75
C TYR A 87 3.39 -21.38 -0.89
N ASN A 88 2.08 -21.59 -0.84
CA ASN A 88 1.43 -22.90 -0.95
C ASN A 88 0.25 -22.83 -1.93
N TYR A 89 0.10 -23.87 -2.73
CA TYR A 89 -1.10 -24.11 -3.53
C TYR A 89 -1.90 -25.23 -2.85
N ILE A 90 -3.10 -24.90 -2.37
CA ILE A 90 -4.03 -25.83 -1.71
C ILE A 90 -5.15 -26.17 -2.68
#